data_AF-A0A163LL27-F1
#
_entry.id   AF-A0A163LL27-F1
#
_cell.length_a   1.000
_cell.length_b   1.000
_cell.length_c   1.000
_cell.angle_alpha   90.00
_cell.angle_beta   90.00
_cell.angle_gamma   90.00
#
_symmetry.space_group_name_H-M   'P 1'
#
loop_
_entity.id
_entity.type
_entity.pdbx_description
1 polymer ?
#
loop_
_entity_poly.entity_id
_entity_poly.type
_entity_poly.pdbx_seq_one_letter_code
_entity_poly.pdbx_strand_id
1 'polypeptide(L)'
;MFRRMLFSCLVMILLFAAAPIHFADASTIEFTDSVNAQFKATAERAPGTIGSRLIKQYDDFKSERKQAMDWDDRISALRYANEVRTSETRKQINEIDKDHIHKLEEQLQAAKTKYQPLFNGYTALNKQITAARKLKDKSLSKLLQSQADGMKILVGLGRQDIRNKQAALTAAKKERTSKAAKIRSILSEMDPYKSKIKGDKSAISTPNKLMETEWKNFKAAVKAKESARTSDTLSRLLTLSGQILTKKKSIYQYEQKIETIITRANAQLK
;
A
#
# COMPACT_ATOMS: atom_id res chain seq x y z
N MET A 1 4.62 16.30 -26.20
CA MET A 1 5.85 16.08 -25.40
C MET A 1 5.58 15.83 -23.91
N PHE A 2 4.76 16.64 -23.23
CA PHE A 2 4.45 16.50 -21.80
C PHE A 2 3.91 15.12 -21.36
N ARG A 3 3.08 14.48 -22.19
CA ARG A 3 2.50 13.16 -21.90
C ARG A 3 3.54 12.01 -21.96
N ARG A 4 4.58 12.15 -22.80
CA ARG A 4 5.71 11.20 -22.87
C ARG A 4 6.67 11.39 -21.68
N MET A 5 6.85 12.62 -21.22
CA MET A 5 7.63 12.91 -19.99
C MET A 5 6.95 12.39 -18.72
N LEU A 6 5.63 12.54 -18.59
CA LEU A 6 4.88 11.99 -17.45
C LEU A 6 4.90 10.45 -17.41
N PHE A 7 4.81 9.78 -18.56
CA PHE A 7 4.97 8.32 -18.64
C PHE A 7 6.40 7.89 -18.33
N SER A 8 7.41 8.65 -18.77
CA SER A 8 8.82 8.35 -18.47
C SER A 8 9.13 8.49 -16.97
N CYS A 9 8.57 9.49 -16.29
CA CYS A 9 8.72 9.64 -14.84
C CYS A 9 7.98 8.55 -14.05
N LEU A 10 6.79 8.12 -14.51
CA LEU A 10 6.03 7.05 -13.84
C LEU A 10 6.72 5.69 -13.97
N VAL A 11 7.31 5.39 -15.14
CA VAL A 11 8.10 4.17 -15.37
C VAL A 11 9.41 4.18 -14.58
N MET A 12 10.04 5.35 -14.41
CA MET A 12 11.26 5.48 -13.62
C MET A 12 11.01 5.33 -12.10
N ILE A 13 9.84 5.75 -11.61
CA ILE A 13 9.42 5.51 -10.22
C ILE A 13 9.05 4.03 -9.98
N LEU A 14 8.45 3.37 -10.98
CA LEU A 14 8.12 1.94 -10.90
C LEU A 14 9.37 1.05 -10.97
N LEU A 15 10.39 1.44 -11.73
CA LEU A 15 11.69 0.76 -11.79
C LEU A 15 12.50 0.95 -10.50
N PHE A 16 12.35 2.06 -9.78
CA PHE A 16 12.98 2.25 -8.48
C PHE A 16 12.29 1.47 -7.34
N ALA A 17 11.00 1.13 -7.50
CA ALA A 17 10.26 0.29 -6.55
C ALA A 17 10.45 -1.21 -6.78
N ALA A 18 10.89 -1.62 -7.98
CA ALA A 18 11.15 -3.01 -8.36
C ALA A 18 12.64 -3.39 -8.33
N ALA A 19 13.54 -2.44 -8.06
CA ALA A 19 14.91 -2.78 -7.74
C ALA A 19 14.89 -3.56 -6.42
N PRO A 20 15.36 -4.82 -6.36
CA PRO A 20 15.76 -5.38 -5.09
C PRO A 20 16.71 -4.36 -4.48
N ILE A 21 16.36 -3.80 -3.33
CA ILE A 21 17.33 -3.09 -2.52
C ILE A 21 18.34 -4.17 -2.18
N HIS A 22 19.40 -4.25 -2.98
CA HIS A 22 20.59 -5.01 -2.66
C HIS A 22 21.09 -4.36 -1.39
N PHE A 23 20.76 -4.99 -0.27
CA PHE A 23 21.50 -4.78 0.95
C PHE A 23 22.94 -5.07 0.55
N ALA A 24 23.83 -4.11 0.81
CA ALA A 24 25.23 -4.46 0.98
C ALA A 24 25.22 -5.58 2.00
N ASP A 25 25.42 -6.81 1.53
CA ASP A 25 25.56 -7.97 2.39
C ASP A 25 26.72 -7.62 3.30
N ALA A 26 26.39 -7.36 4.56
CA ALA A 26 27.38 -7.49 5.62
C ALA A 26 27.95 -8.90 5.41
N SER A 27 29.26 -8.98 5.19
CA SER A 27 30.00 -10.21 4.94
C SER A 27 29.40 -11.33 5.78
N THR A 28 28.79 -12.31 5.11
CA THR A 28 28.06 -13.37 5.79
C THR A 28 29.04 -14.03 6.77
N ILE A 29 28.64 -14.13 8.03
CA ILE A 29 29.47 -14.81 9.04
C ILE A 29 29.55 -16.28 8.64
N GLU A 30 30.71 -16.67 8.11
CA GLU A 30 30.96 -18.03 7.64
C GLU A 30 31.46 -18.92 8.78
N PHE A 31 30.67 -19.93 9.11
CA PHE A 31 31.04 -20.99 10.04
C PHE A 31 31.78 -22.11 9.31
N THR A 32 33.03 -21.85 8.89
CA THR A 32 33.84 -22.83 8.14
C THR A 32 34.38 -23.95 9.02
N ASP A 33 34.69 -25.11 8.41
CA ASP A 33 35.27 -26.25 9.12
C ASP A 33 36.60 -25.91 9.80
N SER A 34 37.41 -25.05 9.16
CA SER A 34 38.69 -24.58 9.73
C SER A 34 38.49 -23.75 11.00
N VAL A 35 37.54 -22.81 10.99
CA VAL A 35 37.20 -22.02 12.19
C VAL A 35 36.64 -22.92 13.28
N ASN A 36 35.78 -23.88 12.93
CA ASN A 36 35.21 -24.85 13.87
C ASN A 36 36.29 -25.75 14.49
N ALA A 37 37.25 -26.23 13.71
CA ALA A 37 38.37 -27.04 14.21
C ALA A 37 39.28 -26.24 15.16
N GLN A 38 39.63 -25.00 14.81
CA GLN A 38 40.43 -24.12 15.67
C GLN A 38 39.70 -23.77 16.97
N PHE A 39 38.39 -23.55 16.87
CA PHE A 39 37.53 -23.32 18.03
C PHE A 39 37.48 -24.55 18.95
N LYS A 40 37.24 -25.75 18.42
CA LYS A 40 37.23 -27.00 19.20
C LYS A 40 38.56 -27.24 19.90
N ALA A 41 39.68 -27.05 19.20
CA ALA A 41 41.02 -27.16 19.79
C ALA A 41 41.26 -26.13 20.91
N THR A 42 40.66 -24.93 20.81
CA THR A 42 40.71 -23.90 21.87
C THR A 42 39.85 -24.30 23.07
N ALA A 43 38.66 -24.87 22.84
CA ALA A 43 37.77 -25.34 23.89
C ALA A 43 38.32 -26.55 24.65
N GLU A 44 38.93 -27.52 23.95
CA GLU A 44 39.57 -28.71 24.55
C GLU A 44 40.76 -28.34 25.46
N ARG A 45 41.48 -27.26 25.12
CA ARG A 45 42.63 -26.77 25.90
C ARG A 45 42.22 -25.84 27.05
N ALA A 46 40.94 -25.47 27.14
CA ALA A 46 40.46 -24.53 28.14
C ALA A 46 40.33 -25.21 29.52
N PRO A 47 40.77 -24.56 30.61
CA PRO A 47 40.72 -25.17 31.93
C PRO A 47 39.30 -25.24 32.50
N GLY A 48 39.03 -26.26 33.32
CA GLY A 48 37.79 -26.42 34.07
C GLY A 48 36.54 -26.40 33.19
N THR A 49 35.50 -25.66 33.61
CA THR A 49 34.22 -25.57 32.90
C THR A 49 34.22 -24.58 31.72
N ILE A 50 35.38 -24.02 31.34
CA ILE A 50 35.44 -23.00 30.27
C ILE A 50 35.20 -23.64 28.91
N GLY A 51 35.72 -24.85 28.66
CA GLY A 51 35.53 -25.55 27.39
C GLY A 51 34.06 -25.81 27.05
N SER A 52 33.28 -26.31 28.03
CA SER A 52 31.83 -26.54 27.85
C SER A 52 31.05 -25.24 27.66
N ARG A 53 31.42 -24.16 28.36
CA ARG A 53 30.83 -22.83 28.16
C ARG A 53 31.09 -22.30 26.75
N LEU A 54 32.32 -22.42 26.26
CA LEU A 54 32.69 -21.99 24.92
C LEU A 54 31.83 -22.70 23.87
N ILE A 55 31.74 -24.03 23.95
CA ILE A 55 30.92 -24.85 23.04
C ILE A 55 29.48 -24.34 23.02
N LYS A 56 28.88 -24.17 24.21
CA LYS A 56 27.53 -23.63 24.33
C LYS A 56 27.38 -22.25 23.68
N GLN A 57 28.28 -21.31 23.98
CA GLN A 57 28.20 -19.95 23.43
C GLN A 57 28.32 -19.94 21.89
N TYR A 58 29.17 -20.79 21.34
CA TYR A 58 29.34 -20.92 19.89
C TYR A 58 28.11 -21.52 19.22
N ASP A 59 27.52 -22.57 19.81
CA ASP A 59 26.30 -23.21 19.30
C ASP A 59 25.08 -22.27 19.41
N ASP A 60 24.95 -21.55 20.54
CA ASP A 60 23.93 -20.53 20.74
C ASP A 60 24.07 -19.44 19.67
N PHE A 61 25.28 -18.94 19.42
CA PHE A 61 25.53 -17.92 18.41
C PHE A 61 25.19 -18.43 17.00
N LYS A 62 25.60 -19.64 16.65
CA LYS A 62 25.26 -20.28 15.36
C LYS A 62 23.75 -20.42 15.19
N SER A 63 23.03 -20.83 16.24
CA SER A 63 21.57 -20.92 16.26
C SER A 63 20.91 -19.55 16.05
N GLU A 64 21.37 -18.52 16.75
CA GLU A 64 20.84 -17.17 16.58
C GLU A 64 21.08 -16.60 15.18
N ARG A 65 22.25 -16.87 14.58
CA ARG A 65 22.53 -16.49 13.19
C ARG A 65 21.55 -17.14 12.21
N LYS A 66 21.26 -18.44 12.38
CA LYS A 66 20.25 -19.13 11.58
C LYS A 66 18.87 -18.51 11.76
N GLN A 67 18.44 -18.28 13.00
CA GLN A 67 17.16 -17.61 13.28
C GLN A 67 17.07 -16.24 12.62
N ALA A 68 18.17 -15.48 12.60
CA ALA A 68 18.20 -14.15 11.99
C ALA A 68 17.94 -14.22 10.47
N MET A 69 18.47 -15.24 9.79
CA MET A 69 18.20 -15.50 8.36
C MET A 69 16.75 -15.94 8.15
N ASP A 70 16.24 -16.89 8.96
CA ASP A 70 14.85 -17.33 8.89
C ASP A 70 13.86 -16.16 9.05
N TRP A 71 14.19 -15.18 9.91
CA TRP A 71 13.39 -13.97 10.05
C TRP A 71 13.47 -13.06 8.82
N ASP A 72 14.61 -12.96 8.16
CA ASP A 72 14.73 -12.17 6.92
C ASP A 72 13.85 -12.72 5.81
N ASP A 73 13.81 -14.05 5.65
CA ASP A 73 12.94 -14.72 4.69
C ASP A 73 11.46 -14.47 5.00
N ARG A 74 11.07 -14.65 6.27
CA ARG A 74 9.68 -14.40 6.73
C ARG A 74 9.25 -12.95 6.52
N ILE A 75 10.11 -12.00 6.86
CA ILE A 75 9.84 -10.56 6.69
C ILE A 75 9.70 -10.23 5.21
N SER A 76 10.58 -10.77 4.36
CA SER A 76 10.59 -10.48 2.92
C SER A 76 9.35 -11.06 2.23
N ALA A 77 8.99 -12.30 2.55
CA ALA A 77 7.78 -12.93 2.04
C ALA A 77 6.52 -12.16 2.43
N LEU A 78 6.39 -11.78 3.72
CA LEU A 78 5.23 -11.04 4.20
C LEU A 78 5.15 -9.63 3.61
N ARG A 79 6.30 -8.93 3.50
CA ARG A 79 6.35 -7.60 2.87
C ARG A 79 5.89 -7.67 1.41
N TYR A 80 6.40 -8.63 0.65
CA TYR A 80 6.01 -8.82 -0.75
C TYR A 80 4.49 -9.03 -0.88
N ALA A 81 3.93 -9.94 -0.07
CA ALA A 81 2.49 -10.18 -0.04
C ALA A 81 1.69 -8.90 0.32
N ASN A 82 2.17 -8.13 1.30
CA ASN A 82 1.54 -6.86 1.71
C ASN A 82 1.57 -5.81 0.59
N GLU A 83 2.68 -5.69 -0.15
CA GLU A 83 2.82 -4.75 -1.26
C GLU A 83 1.89 -5.09 -2.42
N VAL A 84 1.83 -6.37 -2.80
CA VAL A 84 0.91 -6.88 -3.83
C VAL A 84 -0.54 -6.57 -3.45
N ARG A 85 -0.97 -6.99 -2.26
CA ARG A 85 -2.35 -6.76 -1.80
C ARG A 85 -2.67 -5.27 -1.70
N THR A 86 -1.77 -4.44 -1.19
CA THR A 86 -1.97 -2.98 -1.13
C THR A 86 -2.17 -2.38 -2.51
N SER A 87 -1.39 -2.82 -3.50
CA SER A 87 -1.52 -2.39 -4.89
C SER A 87 -2.88 -2.79 -5.48
N GLU A 88 -3.30 -4.02 -5.25
CA GLU A 88 -4.61 -4.54 -5.67
C GLU A 88 -5.76 -3.76 -5.01
N THR A 89 -5.72 -3.55 -3.70
CA THR A 89 -6.70 -2.72 -2.97
C THR A 89 -6.81 -1.34 -3.61
N ARG A 90 -5.67 -0.69 -3.90
CA ARG A 90 -5.65 0.65 -4.52
C ARG A 90 -6.27 0.66 -5.92
N LYS A 91 -6.07 -0.40 -6.71
CA LYS A 91 -6.73 -0.57 -8.01
C LYS A 91 -8.25 -0.72 -7.83
N GLN A 92 -8.67 -1.58 -6.92
CA GLN A 92 -10.10 -1.82 -6.64
C GLN A 92 -10.82 -0.56 -6.14
N ILE A 93 -10.15 0.30 -5.36
CA ILE A 93 -10.71 1.60 -4.95
C ILE A 93 -11.13 2.47 -6.16
N ASN A 94 -10.39 2.40 -7.28
CA ASN A 94 -10.72 3.19 -8.47
C ASN A 94 -11.94 2.64 -9.22
N GLU A 95 -12.19 1.34 -9.10
CA GLU A 95 -13.29 0.64 -9.77
C GLU A 95 -14.59 0.65 -8.95
N ILE A 96 -14.58 1.12 -7.70
CA ILE A 96 -15.79 1.29 -6.87
C ILE A 96 -16.89 1.99 -7.66
N ASP A 97 -18.04 1.34 -7.75
CA ASP A 97 -19.31 1.80 -8.34
C ASP A 97 -19.22 2.36 -9.77
N LYS A 98 -18.13 2.05 -10.49
CA LYS A 98 -17.87 2.62 -11.81
C LYS A 98 -18.95 2.26 -12.82
N ASP A 99 -19.36 0.99 -12.86
CA ASP A 99 -20.42 0.51 -13.77
C ASP A 99 -21.78 1.11 -13.42
N HIS A 100 -22.09 1.25 -12.13
CA HIS A 100 -23.33 1.85 -11.67
C HIS A 100 -23.40 3.34 -12.05
N ILE A 101 -22.31 4.08 -11.84
CA ILE A 101 -22.21 5.49 -12.24
C ILE A 101 -22.34 5.62 -13.76
N HIS A 102 -21.65 4.77 -14.53
CA HIS A 102 -21.74 4.78 -15.99
C HIS A 102 -23.19 4.58 -16.47
N LYS A 103 -23.90 3.60 -15.90
CA LYS A 103 -25.32 3.37 -16.19
C LYS A 103 -26.19 4.58 -15.88
N LEU A 104 -25.94 5.28 -14.76
CA LEU A 104 -26.66 6.51 -14.43
C LEU A 104 -26.36 7.66 -15.39
N GLU A 105 -25.11 7.76 -15.89
CA GLU A 105 -24.71 8.72 -16.92
C GLU A 105 -25.44 8.46 -18.24
N GLU A 106 -25.48 7.20 -18.69
CA GLU A 106 -26.23 6.79 -19.88
C GLU A 106 -27.73 7.09 -19.74
N GLN A 107 -28.33 6.77 -18.60
CA GLN A 107 -29.75 7.04 -18.33
C GLN A 107 -30.07 8.53 -18.34
N LEU A 108 -29.20 9.36 -17.76
CA LEU A 108 -29.34 10.81 -17.77
C LEU A 108 -29.24 11.35 -19.20
N GLN A 109 -28.28 10.86 -19.99
CA GLN A 109 -28.09 11.29 -21.36
C GLN A 109 -29.28 10.86 -22.25
N ALA A 110 -29.75 9.63 -22.09
CA ALA A 110 -30.93 9.13 -22.79
C ALA A 110 -32.18 9.96 -22.46
N ALA A 111 -32.38 10.34 -21.19
CA ALA A 111 -33.49 11.20 -20.79
C ALA A 111 -33.39 12.60 -21.42
N LYS A 112 -32.20 13.22 -21.41
CA LYS A 112 -31.96 14.51 -22.06
C LYS A 112 -32.30 14.44 -23.55
N THR A 113 -31.79 13.43 -24.26
CA THR A 113 -32.08 13.22 -25.69
C THR A 113 -33.56 13.00 -25.94
N LYS A 114 -34.23 12.18 -25.11
CA LYS A 114 -35.67 11.88 -25.24
C LYS A 114 -36.54 13.11 -25.07
N TYR A 115 -36.24 13.99 -24.12
CA TYR A 115 -37.06 15.19 -23.84
C TYR A 115 -36.64 16.42 -24.65
N GLN A 116 -35.49 16.42 -25.31
CA GLN A 116 -35.01 17.57 -26.09
C GLN A 116 -36.02 18.05 -27.16
N PRO A 117 -36.66 17.18 -27.96
CA PRO A 117 -37.65 17.62 -28.95
C PRO A 117 -38.87 18.29 -28.29
N LEU A 118 -39.32 17.76 -27.16
CA LEU A 118 -40.43 18.32 -26.38
C LEU A 118 -40.10 19.73 -25.88
N PHE A 119 -38.90 19.93 -25.35
CA PHE A 119 -38.45 21.25 -24.90
C PHE A 119 -38.30 22.24 -26.06
N ASN A 120 -37.73 21.81 -27.18
CA ASN A 120 -37.59 22.62 -28.38
C ASN A 120 -38.96 23.05 -28.92
N GLY A 121 -39.93 22.12 -28.99
CA GLY A 121 -41.30 22.39 -29.41
C GLY A 121 -42.00 23.39 -28.50
N TYR A 122 -41.89 23.23 -27.18
CA TYR A 122 -42.45 24.18 -26.21
C TYR A 122 -41.83 25.58 -26.34
N THR A 123 -40.51 25.67 -26.55
CA THR A 123 -39.82 26.95 -26.79
C THR A 123 -40.26 27.61 -28.09
N ALA A 124 -40.40 26.84 -29.18
CA ALA A 124 -40.88 27.35 -30.46
C ALA A 124 -42.33 27.86 -30.37
N LEU A 125 -43.20 27.12 -29.69
CA LEU A 125 -44.59 27.50 -29.47
C LEU A 125 -44.71 28.82 -28.68
N ASN A 126 -43.90 29.01 -27.64
CA ASN A 126 -43.86 30.27 -26.90
C ASN A 126 -43.39 31.46 -27.76
N LYS A 127 -42.46 31.24 -28.70
CA LYS A 127 -42.07 32.27 -29.67
C LYS A 127 -43.22 32.62 -30.62
N GLN A 128 -43.96 31.62 -31.11
CA GLN A 128 -45.13 31.83 -31.96
C GLN A 128 -46.25 32.58 -31.23
N ILE A 129 -46.51 32.27 -29.95
CA ILE A 129 -47.46 33.03 -29.11
C ILE A 129 -47.05 34.50 -29.03
N THR A 130 -45.76 34.78 -28.81
CA THR A 130 -45.25 36.15 -28.73
C THR A 130 -45.39 36.88 -30.07
N ALA A 131 -45.15 36.21 -31.19
CA ALA A 131 -45.36 36.76 -32.52
C ALA A 131 -46.86 37.06 -32.80
N ALA A 132 -47.76 36.12 -32.49
CA ALA A 132 -49.20 36.32 -32.67
C ALA A 132 -49.74 37.48 -31.82
N ARG A 133 -49.23 37.65 -30.59
CA ARG A 133 -49.55 38.81 -29.73
C ARG A 133 -49.10 40.12 -30.35
N LYS A 134 -47.93 40.17 -30.98
CA LYS A 134 -47.43 41.37 -31.68
C LYS A 134 -48.28 41.72 -32.90
N LEU A 135 -48.80 40.71 -33.61
CA LEU A 135 -49.71 40.87 -34.75
C LEU A 135 -51.16 41.20 -34.35
N LYS A 136 -51.46 41.30 -33.04
CA LYS A 136 -52.80 41.54 -32.47
C LYS A 136 -53.86 40.49 -32.85
N ASP A 137 -53.44 39.29 -33.29
CA ASP A 137 -54.35 38.18 -33.55
C ASP A 137 -54.73 37.48 -32.23
N LYS A 138 -55.89 37.86 -31.68
CA LYS A 138 -56.43 37.33 -30.43
C LYS A 138 -56.88 35.87 -30.53
N SER A 139 -57.26 35.41 -31.72
CA SER A 139 -57.75 34.05 -31.93
C SER A 139 -56.57 33.06 -31.97
N LEU A 140 -55.55 33.37 -32.77
CA LEU A 140 -54.35 32.58 -32.92
C LEU A 140 -53.55 32.53 -31.62
N SER A 141 -53.41 33.67 -30.93
CA SER A 141 -52.72 33.70 -29.64
C SER A 141 -53.41 32.86 -28.55
N LYS A 142 -54.75 32.81 -28.50
CA LYS A 142 -55.49 31.93 -27.57
C LYS A 142 -55.32 30.45 -27.90
N LEU A 143 -55.39 30.08 -29.19
CA LEU A 143 -55.19 28.70 -29.64
C LEU A 143 -53.80 28.19 -29.27
N LEU A 144 -52.75 28.95 -29.63
CA LEU A 144 -51.37 28.60 -29.33
C LEU A 144 -51.09 28.56 -27.82
N GLN A 145 -51.72 29.45 -27.04
CA GLN A 145 -51.63 29.44 -25.58
C GLN A 145 -52.21 28.14 -24.99
N SER A 146 -53.39 27.70 -25.44
CA SER A 146 -53.98 26.44 -24.99
C SER A 146 -53.09 25.22 -25.29
N GLN A 147 -52.47 25.20 -26.48
CA GLN A 147 -51.49 24.16 -26.84
C GLN A 147 -50.25 24.21 -25.93
N ALA A 148 -49.74 25.40 -25.60
CA ALA A 148 -48.58 25.56 -24.73
C ALA A 148 -48.89 25.13 -23.30
N ASP A 149 -50.08 25.44 -22.80
CA ASP A 149 -50.53 25.06 -21.46
C ASP A 149 -50.64 23.52 -21.35
N GLY A 150 -51.11 22.83 -22.39
CA GLY A 150 -51.08 21.37 -22.47
C GLY A 150 -49.67 20.78 -22.48
N MET A 151 -48.75 21.36 -23.27
CA MET A 151 -47.35 20.92 -23.31
C MET A 151 -46.58 21.20 -22.01
N LYS A 152 -46.98 22.21 -21.24
CA LYS A 152 -46.33 22.61 -19.99
C LYS A 152 -46.25 21.47 -18.96
N ILE A 153 -47.28 20.64 -18.87
CA ILE A 153 -47.33 19.49 -17.95
C ILE A 153 -46.25 18.46 -18.34
N LEU A 154 -46.19 18.11 -19.63
CA LEU A 154 -45.20 17.17 -20.16
C LEU A 154 -43.77 17.70 -20.01
N VAL A 155 -43.56 19.00 -20.26
CA VAL A 155 -42.27 19.67 -20.03
C VAL A 155 -41.89 19.64 -18.55
N GLY A 156 -42.85 19.86 -17.65
CA GLY A 156 -42.66 19.77 -16.21
C GLY A 156 -42.21 18.36 -15.79
N LEU A 157 -42.88 17.33 -16.31
CA LEU A 157 -42.54 15.92 -16.06
C LEU A 157 -41.14 15.58 -16.59
N GLY A 158 -40.81 15.97 -17.83
CA GLY A 158 -39.49 15.73 -18.42
C GLY A 158 -38.36 16.43 -17.66
N ARG A 159 -38.59 17.68 -17.21
CA ARG A 159 -37.64 18.39 -16.33
C ARG A 159 -37.48 17.70 -14.99
N GLN A 160 -38.56 17.16 -14.43
CA GLN A 160 -38.48 16.42 -13.17
C GLN A 160 -37.70 15.11 -13.32
N ASP A 161 -37.93 14.33 -14.38
CA ASP A 161 -37.17 13.09 -14.62
C ASP A 161 -35.68 13.37 -14.78
N ILE A 162 -35.30 14.36 -15.60
CA ILE A 162 -33.89 14.78 -15.75
C ILE A 162 -33.29 15.19 -14.41
N ARG A 163 -34.02 15.98 -13.59
CA ARG A 163 -33.57 16.38 -12.25
C ARG A 163 -33.37 15.17 -11.33
N ASN A 164 -34.30 14.22 -11.32
CA ASN A 164 -34.20 13.02 -10.51
C ASN A 164 -32.99 12.17 -10.91
N LYS A 165 -32.76 11.94 -12.21
CA LYS A 165 -31.59 11.21 -12.70
C LYS A 165 -30.28 11.93 -12.41
N GLN A 166 -30.25 13.25 -12.54
CA GLN A 166 -29.09 14.05 -12.17
C GLN A 166 -28.79 13.96 -10.67
N ALA A 167 -29.81 13.99 -9.82
CA ALA A 167 -29.66 13.85 -8.37
C ALA A 167 -29.13 12.45 -8.00
N ALA A 168 -29.66 11.39 -8.61
CA ALA A 168 -29.17 10.02 -8.43
C ALA A 168 -27.70 9.87 -8.83
N LEU A 169 -27.30 10.42 -9.99
CA LEU A 169 -25.91 10.42 -10.44
C LEU A 169 -24.98 11.16 -9.47
N THR A 170 -25.39 12.34 -9.01
CA THR A 170 -24.61 13.12 -8.04
C THR A 170 -24.49 12.38 -6.70
N ALA A 171 -25.56 11.75 -6.22
CA ALA A 171 -25.54 10.95 -5.00
C ALA A 171 -24.57 9.77 -5.11
N ALA A 172 -24.66 8.98 -6.19
CA ALA A 172 -23.77 7.84 -6.43
C ALA A 172 -22.29 8.27 -6.52
N LYS A 173 -21.99 9.39 -7.19
CA LYS A 173 -20.62 9.94 -7.24
C LYS A 173 -20.10 10.37 -5.86
N LYS A 174 -20.96 10.96 -5.03
CA LYS A 174 -20.62 11.36 -3.66
C LYS A 174 -20.36 10.15 -2.78
N GLU A 175 -21.21 9.12 -2.86
CA GLU A 175 -21.08 7.87 -2.13
C GLU A 175 -19.76 7.16 -2.48
N ARG A 176 -19.48 6.98 -3.78
CA ARG A 176 -18.20 6.44 -4.27
C ARG A 176 -17.01 7.19 -3.67
N THR A 177 -17.04 8.52 -3.70
CA THR A 177 -15.96 9.36 -3.19
C THR A 177 -15.76 9.15 -1.69
N SER A 178 -16.85 9.08 -0.92
CA SER A 178 -16.83 8.80 0.52
C SER A 178 -16.28 7.41 0.84
N LYS A 179 -16.77 6.37 0.15
CA LYS A 179 -16.30 4.99 0.32
C LYS A 179 -14.80 4.88 0.01
N ALA A 180 -14.37 5.47 -1.10
CA ALA A 180 -12.96 5.51 -1.49
C ALA A 180 -12.09 6.27 -0.47
N ALA A 181 -12.56 7.41 0.06
CA ALA A 181 -11.85 8.17 1.08
C ALA A 181 -11.68 7.37 2.39
N LYS A 182 -12.73 6.69 2.83
CA LYS A 182 -12.69 5.82 4.02
C LYS A 182 -11.64 4.71 3.88
N ILE A 183 -11.61 4.02 2.73
CA ILE A 183 -10.64 2.95 2.48
C ILE A 183 -9.20 3.50 2.44
N ARG A 184 -8.99 4.64 1.77
CA ARG A 184 -7.67 5.30 1.75
C ARG A 184 -7.21 5.73 3.14
N SER A 185 -8.13 6.21 3.98
CA SER A 185 -7.85 6.53 5.38
C SER A 185 -7.37 5.31 6.15
N ILE A 186 -8.05 4.17 6.00
CA ILE A 186 -7.62 2.90 6.63
C ILE A 186 -6.21 2.51 6.17
N LEU A 187 -5.94 2.59 4.86
CA LEU A 187 -4.60 2.28 4.31
C LEU A 187 -3.51 3.23 4.84
N SER A 188 -3.83 4.49 5.14
CA SER A 188 -2.85 5.44 5.69
C SER A 188 -2.38 5.07 7.11
N GLU A 189 -3.15 4.26 7.84
CA GLU A 189 -2.75 3.76 9.16
C GLU A 189 -1.51 2.84 9.11
N MET A 190 -1.09 2.41 7.91
CA MET A 190 0.16 1.65 7.71
C MET A 190 1.42 2.51 7.88
N ASP A 191 1.34 3.83 7.67
CA ASP A 191 2.51 4.70 7.57
C ASP A 191 3.37 4.76 8.84
N PRO A 192 2.80 4.81 10.07
CA PRO A 192 3.58 4.71 11.29
C PRO A 192 4.37 3.39 11.39
N TYR A 193 3.81 2.28 10.92
CA TYR A 193 4.49 0.98 10.95
C TYR A 193 5.62 0.91 9.92
N LYS A 194 5.44 1.48 8.73
CA LYS A 194 6.53 1.62 7.74
C LYS A 194 7.69 2.45 8.28
N SER A 195 7.37 3.54 9.00
CA SER A 195 8.39 4.36 9.68
C SER A 195 9.14 3.57 10.75
N LYS A 196 8.43 2.81 11.60
CA LYS A 196 9.04 1.92 12.61
C LYS A 196 9.93 0.85 11.98
N ILE A 197 9.49 0.22 10.88
CA ILE A 197 10.30 -0.75 10.12
C ILE A 197 11.59 -0.10 9.62
N LYS A 198 11.52 1.11 9.06
CA LYS A 198 12.70 1.86 8.63
C LYS A 198 13.63 2.15 9.81
N GLY A 199 13.08 2.57 10.95
CA GLY A 199 13.83 2.83 12.18
C GLY A 199 14.58 1.59 12.67
N ASP A 200 13.90 0.45 12.79
CA ASP A 200 14.50 -0.80 13.25
C ASP A 200 15.52 -1.36 12.25
N LYS A 201 15.29 -1.21 10.93
CA LYS A 201 16.30 -1.54 9.91
C LYS A 201 17.58 -0.71 10.07
N SER A 202 17.44 0.61 10.29
CA SER A 202 18.59 1.47 10.55
C SER A 202 19.31 1.08 11.84
N ALA A 203 18.55 0.74 12.90
CA ALA A 203 19.11 0.31 14.18
C ALA A 203 19.88 -1.02 14.08
N ILE A 204 19.56 -1.89 13.14
CA ILE A 204 20.30 -3.15 12.87
C ILE A 204 21.67 -2.89 12.21
N SER A 205 21.84 -1.77 11.50
CA SER A 205 23.07 -1.48 10.74
C SER A 205 24.33 -1.44 11.61
N THR A 206 24.26 -0.78 12.77
CA THR A 206 25.40 -0.65 13.69
C THR A 206 25.79 -2.00 14.32
N PRO A 207 24.86 -2.77 14.95
CA PRO A 207 25.17 -4.10 15.44
C PRO A 207 25.75 -5.04 14.38
N ASN A 208 25.26 -5.00 13.14
CA ASN A 208 25.84 -5.81 12.05
C ASN A 208 27.31 -5.49 11.80
N LYS A 209 27.68 -4.21 11.68
CA LYS A 209 29.09 -3.79 11.49
C LYS A 209 29.98 -4.18 12.66
N LEU A 210 29.48 -4.00 13.88
CA LEU A 210 30.20 -4.42 15.09
C LEU A 210 30.38 -5.94 15.13
N MET A 211 29.38 -6.69 14.69
CA MET A 211 29.42 -8.16 14.67
C MET A 211 30.47 -8.69 13.68
N GLU A 212 30.65 -8.04 12.52
CA GLU A 212 31.75 -8.38 11.60
C GLU A 212 33.13 -8.16 12.24
N THR A 213 33.27 -7.06 12.97
CA THR A 213 34.52 -6.71 13.68
C THR A 213 34.79 -7.71 14.80
N GLU A 214 33.79 -8.00 15.62
CA GLU A 214 33.89 -8.99 16.68
C GLU A 214 34.10 -10.41 16.15
N TRP A 215 33.58 -10.75 14.97
CA TRP A 215 33.85 -12.03 14.32
C TRP A 215 35.32 -12.17 13.91
N LYS A 216 35.95 -11.08 13.43
CA LYS A 216 37.40 -11.07 13.17
C LYS A 216 38.19 -11.24 14.47
N ASN A 217 37.78 -10.58 15.54
CA ASN A 217 38.41 -10.70 16.87
C ASN A 217 38.28 -12.12 17.43
N PHE A 218 37.12 -12.75 17.28
CA PHE A 218 36.88 -14.15 17.62
C PHE A 218 37.82 -15.07 16.85
N LYS A 219 37.89 -14.94 15.52
CA LYS A 219 38.80 -15.75 14.67
C LYS A 219 40.27 -15.60 15.09
N ALA A 220 40.69 -14.39 15.46
CA ALA A 220 42.04 -14.16 15.97
C ALA A 220 42.27 -14.86 17.32
N ALA A 221 41.31 -14.78 18.24
CA ALA A 221 41.39 -15.39 19.56
C ALA A 221 41.46 -16.93 19.49
N VAL A 222 40.65 -17.58 18.64
CA VAL A 222 40.70 -19.04 18.46
C VAL A 222 42.00 -19.48 17.77
N LYS A 223 42.54 -18.69 16.84
CA LYS A 223 43.85 -18.98 16.24
C LYS A 223 44.98 -18.90 17.26
N ALA A 224 44.90 -17.95 18.19
CA ALA A 224 45.84 -17.80 19.30
C ALA A 224 45.60 -18.81 20.44
N LYS A 225 44.51 -19.59 20.40
CA LYS A 225 44.07 -20.53 21.45
C LYS A 225 43.81 -19.85 22.80
N GLU A 226 43.38 -18.59 22.77
CA GLU A 226 43.08 -17.79 23.96
C GLU A 226 41.64 -18.03 24.42
N SER A 227 41.42 -19.00 25.31
CA SER A 227 40.08 -19.43 25.75
C SER A 227 39.27 -18.31 26.42
N ALA A 228 39.89 -17.50 27.28
CA ALA A 228 39.22 -16.36 27.93
C ALA A 228 38.75 -15.30 26.91
N ARG A 229 39.65 -14.88 26.00
CA ARG A 229 39.32 -13.91 24.95
C ARG A 229 38.29 -14.45 23.95
N THR A 230 38.34 -15.75 23.67
CA THR A 230 37.33 -16.42 22.84
C THR A 230 35.95 -16.34 23.50
N SER A 231 35.86 -16.60 24.80
CA SER A 231 34.61 -16.47 25.56
C SER A 231 34.07 -15.04 25.56
N ASP A 232 34.96 -14.04 25.73
CA ASP A 232 34.55 -12.63 25.74
C ASP A 232 34.02 -12.17 24.37
N THR A 233 34.72 -12.55 23.29
CA THR A 233 34.28 -12.22 21.92
C THR A 233 32.97 -12.93 21.56
N LEU A 234 32.79 -14.20 21.94
CA LEU A 234 31.51 -14.90 21.77
C LEU A 234 30.37 -14.24 22.58
N SER A 235 30.64 -13.79 23.80
CA SER A 235 29.64 -13.10 24.63
C SER A 235 29.19 -11.78 23.98
N ARG A 236 30.13 -11.03 23.38
CA ARG A 236 29.82 -9.81 22.62
C ARG A 236 29.03 -10.14 21.34
N LEU A 237 29.42 -11.19 20.61
CA LEU A 237 28.71 -11.64 19.42
C LEU A 237 27.26 -12.05 19.72
N LEU A 238 27.03 -12.81 20.80
CA LEU A 238 25.68 -13.15 21.29
C LEU A 238 24.87 -11.92 21.63
N THR A 239 25.46 -10.94 22.31
CA THR A 239 24.78 -9.68 22.65
C THR A 239 24.33 -8.93 21.40
N LEU A 240 25.21 -8.78 20.40
CA LEU A 240 24.92 -8.11 19.14
C LEU A 240 23.86 -8.87 18.33
N SER A 241 23.98 -10.19 18.27
CA SER A 241 23.04 -11.07 17.58
C SER A 241 21.64 -11.02 18.21
N GLY A 242 21.55 -11.06 19.54
CA GLY A 242 20.30 -10.87 20.27
C GLY A 242 19.63 -9.50 20.02
N GLN A 243 20.41 -8.42 19.93
CA GLN A 243 19.90 -7.10 19.52
C GLN A 243 19.29 -7.15 18.11
N ILE A 244 19.99 -7.76 17.15
CA ILE A 244 19.51 -7.91 15.77
C ILE A 244 18.22 -8.72 15.73
N LEU A 245 18.18 -9.87 16.42
CA LEU A 245 16.99 -10.74 16.47
C LEU A 245 15.77 -10.04 17.05
N THR A 246 15.97 -9.27 18.12
CA THR A 246 14.88 -8.48 18.73
C THR A 246 14.29 -7.51 17.72
N LYS A 247 15.13 -6.80 16.96
CA LYS A 247 14.68 -5.86 15.92
C LYS A 247 14.01 -6.56 14.74
N LYS A 248 14.51 -7.71 14.29
CA LYS A 248 13.87 -8.49 13.23
C LYS A 248 12.47 -8.99 13.65
N LYS A 249 12.33 -9.48 14.88
CA LYS A 249 11.01 -9.87 15.43
C LYS A 249 10.04 -8.69 15.45
N SER A 250 10.48 -7.50 15.87
CA SER A 250 9.67 -6.28 15.83
C SER A 250 9.25 -5.91 14.39
N ILE A 251 10.18 -5.95 13.43
CA ILE A 251 9.87 -5.71 12.02
C ILE A 251 8.79 -6.67 11.52
N TYR A 252 8.92 -7.97 11.81
CA TYR A 252 7.90 -8.95 11.44
C TYR A 252 6.53 -8.64 12.05
N GLN A 253 6.48 -8.29 13.33
CA GLN A 253 5.23 -7.87 13.99
C GLN A 253 4.60 -6.64 13.31
N TYR A 254 5.40 -5.67 12.89
CA TYR A 254 4.90 -4.50 12.16
C TYR A 254 4.34 -4.89 10.79
N GLU A 255 4.97 -5.82 10.06
CA GLU A 255 4.43 -6.35 8.80
C GLU A 255 3.10 -7.09 9.02
N GLN A 256 2.91 -7.81 10.13
CA GLN A 256 1.62 -8.43 10.48
C GLN A 256 0.54 -7.38 10.80
N LYS A 257 0.90 -6.26 11.43
CA LYS A 257 -0.04 -5.14 11.66
C LYS A 257 -0.45 -4.50 10.33
N ILE A 258 0.49 -4.34 9.40
CA ILE A 258 0.22 -3.87 8.04
C ILE A 258 -0.77 -4.82 7.33
N GLU A 259 -0.55 -6.13 7.41
CA GLU A 259 -1.46 -7.13 6.84
C GLU A 259 -2.89 -7.02 7.40
N THR A 260 -3.02 -6.80 8.70
CA THR A 260 -4.31 -6.60 9.37
C THR A 260 -5.02 -5.34 8.84
N ILE A 261 -4.29 -4.25 8.63
CA ILE A 261 -4.84 -3.00 8.08
C ILE A 261 -5.32 -3.21 6.64
N ILE A 262 -4.53 -3.89 5.80
CA ILE A 262 -4.90 -4.21 4.42
C ILE A 262 -6.17 -5.07 4.39
N THR A 263 -6.26 -6.07 5.27
CA THR A 263 -7.44 -6.94 5.38
C THR A 263 -8.70 -6.14 5.73
N ARG A 264 -8.60 -5.20 6.69
CA ARG A 264 -9.70 -4.30 7.04
C ARG A 264 -10.07 -3.36 5.89
N ALA A 265 -9.10 -2.84 5.14
CA ALA A 265 -9.36 -2.02 3.95
C ALA A 265 -10.11 -2.82 2.88
N ASN A 266 -9.70 -4.07 2.63
CA ASN A 266 -10.35 -4.97 1.68
C ASN A 266 -11.78 -5.35 2.10
N ALA A 267 -12.04 -5.48 3.40
CA ALA A 267 -13.40 -5.72 3.89
C ALA A 267 -14.36 -4.57 3.57
N GLN A 268 -13.85 -3.33 3.42
CA GLN A 268 -14.64 -2.15 3.03
C GLN A 268 -14.82 -2.02 1.51
N LEU A 269 -14.15 -2.84 0.70
CA LEU A 269 -14.33 -2.86 -0.75
C LEU A 269 -15.53 -3.73 -1.18
N LYS A 270 -15.89 -4.71 -0.36
CA LYS A 270 -17.14 -5.44 -0.49
C LYS A 270 -18.35 -4.51 -0.28
#